data_AF-A0A8C6V6I1-F1
#
_entry.id   AF-A0A8C6V6I1-F1
#
_cell.length_a   1.000
_cell.length_b   1.000
_cell.length_c   1.000
_cell.angle_alpha   90.00
_cell.angle_beta   90.00
_cell.angle_gamma   90.00
#
_symmetry.space_group_name_H-M   'P 1'
#
loop_
_entity.id
_entity.type
_entity.pdbx_description
1 polymer ?
#
loop_
_entity_poly.entity_id
_entity_poly.type
_entity_poly.pdbx_seq_one_letter_code
_entity_poly.pdbx_strand_id
1 'polypeptide(L)'
;MAAEGGGKEMNEIKTQFTTREGLYKLLSHSEYSRPNRVPFNSQGSNPVRVSFVNVNDQSGNGDRLCFNVGRELYFYIYKGVRK
;
A
#
# COMPACT_ATOMS: atom_id res chain seq x y z
N MET A 1 27.73 29.59 11.84
CA MET A 1 27.46 29.10 10.47
C MET A 1 26.20 28.26 10.53
N ALA A 2 25.11 28.73 9.92
CA ALA A 2 23.93 27.90 9.72
C ALA A 2 24.22 27.00 8.50
N ALA A 3 24.16 25.68 8.67
CA ALA A 3 24.24 24.77 7.55
C ALA A 3 22.92 24.87 6.78
N GLU A 4 22.97 25.38 5.55
CA GLU A 4 21.82 25.35 4.65
C GLU A 4 21.49 23.88 4.35
N GLY A 5 20.27 23.47 4.68
CA GLY A 5 19.76 22.13 4.44
C GLY A 5 19.54 21.91 2.95
N GLY A 6 20.59 21.51 2.25
CA GLY A 6 20.56 21.20 0.82
C GLY A 6 19.72 19.95 0.51
N GLY A 7 18.71 20.13 -0.34
CA GLY A 7 18.22 19.15 -1.31
C GLY A 7 17.54 17.87 -0.77
N LYS A 8 16.36 17.99 -0.15
CA LYS A 8 15.52 16.82 0.21
C LYS A 8 14.64 16.29 -0.93
N GLU A 9 14.44 17.04 -2.00
CA GLU A 9 13.31 16.78 -2.91
C GLU A 9 13.52 15.57 -3.85
N MET A 10 14.77 15.16 -4.11
CA MET A 10 15.05 14.14 -5.14
C MET A 10 14.82 12.69 -4.67
N ASN A 11 14.56 12.47 -3.37
CA ASN A 11 14.34 11.15 -2.77
C ASN A 11 12.92 10.92 -2.26
N GLU A 12 11.99 11.86 -2.48
CA GLU A 12 10.60 11.67 -2.08
C GLU A 12 9.83 10.79 -3.07
N ILE A 13 9.04 9.87 -2.53
CA ILE A 13 8.20 8.98 -3.32
C ILE A 13 7.04 9.79 -3.91
N LYS A 14 6.91 9.80 -5.24
CA LYS A 14 5.80 10.48 -5.92
C LYS A 14 4.46 9.81 -5.62
N THR A 15 3.45 10.63 -5.37
CA THR A 15 2.09 10.18 -5.01
C THR A 15 1.09 10.30 -6.16
N GLN A 16 1.48 10.83 -7.32
CA GLN A 16 0.61 10.96 -8.49
C GLN A 16 1.42 11.07 -9.79
N PHE A 17 0.81 10.65 -10.90
CA PHE A 17 1.38 10.77 -12.25
C PHE A 17 0.27 10.85 -13.31
N THR A 18 0.57 11.41 -14.48
CA THR A 18 -0.38 11.54 -15.59
C THR A 18 0.06 10.66 -16.76
N THR A 19 -0.89 9.95 -17.37
CA THR A 19 -0.72 9.21 -18.62
C THR A 19 -1.78 9.65 -19.63
N ARG A 20 -1.81 9.00 -20.81
CA ARG A 20 -2.83 9.27 -21.85
C ARG A 20 -4.26 9.08 -21.32
N GLU A 21 -4.46 8.14 -20.41
CA GLU A 21 -5.76 7.82 -19.81
C GLU A 21 -6.19 8.86 -18.76
N GLY A 22 -5.28 9.67 -18.23
CA GLY A 22 -5.55 10.70 -17.25
C GLY A 22 -4.61 10.69 -16.04
N LEU A 23 -5.10 11.19 -14.90
CA LEU A 23 -4.36 11.33 -13.64
C LEU A 23 -4.52 10.07 -12.76
N TYR A 24 -3.40 9.46 -12.39
CA TYR A 24 -3.30 8.42 -11.37
C TYR A 24 -2.85 9.04 -10.05
N LYS A 25 -3.57 8.77 -8.97
CA LYS A 25 -3.30 9.30 -7.64
C LYS A 25 -3.28 8.18 -6.60
N LEU A 26 -2.24 8.16 -5.78
CA LEU A 26 -2.13 7.31 -4.61
C LEU A 26 -3.13 7.76 -3.55
N LEU A 27 -3.98 6.84 -3.08
CA LEU A 27 -5.02 7.11 -2.08
C LEU A 27 -4.61 6.52 -0.73
N SER A 28 -4.01 7.35 0.14
CA SER A 28 -3.54 6.94 1.46
C SER A 28 -4.64 6.34 2.36
N HIS A 29 -5.89 6.80 2.22
CA HIS A 29 -7.03 6.26 2.97
C HIS A 29 -7.44 4.84 2.57
N SER A 30 -6.91 4.33 1.45
CA SER A 30 -7.14 2.97 0.94
C SER A 30 -5.92 2.06 1.13
N GLU A 31 -4.96 2.45 1.97
CA GLU A 31 -3.74 1.69 2.26
C GLU A 31 -4.00 0.48 3.18
N TYR A 32 -3.32 -0.64 2.88
CA TYR A 32 -3.31 -1.85 3.71
C TYR A 32 -1.89 -2.15 4.17
N SER A 33 -1.74 -2.39 5.47
CA SER A 33 -0.46 -2.72 6.10
C SER A 33 -0.69 -3.45 7.42
N ARG A 34 0.39 -3.75 8.15
CA ARG A 34 0.28 -4.28 9.51
C ARG A 34 -0.54 -3.32 10.39
N PRO A 35 -1.37 -3.81 11.34
CA PRO A 35 -2.16 -2.95 12.22
C PRO A 35 -1.34 -1.89 12.98
N ASN A 36 -0.11 -2.24 13.35
CA ASN A 36 0.81 -1.33 14.04
C ASN A 36 1.45 -0.25 13.12
N ARG A 37 1.29 -0.37 11.80
CA ARG A 37 1.88 0.49 10.75
C ARG A 37 3.39 0.73 10.86
N VAL A 38 4.09 -0.13 11.61
CA VAL A 38 5.54 -0.04 11.70
C VAL A 38 6.12 -0.51 10.36
N PRO A 39 7.10 0.19 9.78
CA PRO A 39 7.81 -0.29 8.59
C PRO A 39 8.41 -1.68 8.83
N PHE A 40 8.30 -2.55 7.85
CA PHE A 40 8.91 -3.87 7.93
C PHE A 40 10.36 -3.80 7.42
N ASN A 41 11.32 -4.18 8.26
CA ASN A 41 12.69 -4.36 7.80
C ASN A 41 12.77 -5.66 6.99
N SER A 42 12.98 -5.53 5.69
CA SER A 42 12.94 -6.64 4.74
C SER A 42 14.25 -7.44 4.66
N GLN A 43 15.33 -7.02 5.32
CA GLN A 43 16.64 -7.65 5.21
C GLN A 43 16.59 -9.15 5.58
N GLY A 44 16.91 -10.01 4.60
CA GLY A 44 16.95 -11.46 4.77
C GLY A 44 15.58 -12.16 4.88
N SER A 45 14.49 -11.45 4.62
CA SER A 45 13.12 -12.00 4.69
C SER A 45 12.57 -12.42 3.33
N ASN A 46 11.60 -13.32 3.34
CA ASN A 46 10.83 -13.66 2.13
C ASN A 46 10.10 -12.41 1.60
N PRO A 47 9.93 -12.28 0.27
CA PRO A 47 9.24 -11.14 -0.31
C PRO A 47 7.79 -11.05 0.19
N VAL A 48 7.33 -9.81 0.37
CA VAL A 48 5.90 -9.51 0.57
C VAL A 48 5.17 -9.82 -0.73
N ARG A 49 4.15 -10.67 -0.66
CA ARG A 49 3.26 -11.04 -1.75
C ARG A 49 1.85 -10.61 -1.39
N VAL A 50 1.06 -10.37 -2.43
CA VAL A 50 -0.34 -9.97 -2.33
C VAL A 50 -1.16 -10.89 -3.20
N SER A 51 -2.34 -11.28 -2.73
CA SER A 51 -3.31 -12.05 -3.49
C SER A 51 -4.71 -11.49 -3.27
N PHE A 52 -5.51 -11.49 -4.33
CA PHE A 52 -6.90 -11.08 -4.31
C PHE A 52 -7.80 -12.27 -4.61
N VAL A 53 -8.94 -12.34 -3.95
CA VAL A 53 -10.01 -13.28 -4.28
C VAL A 53 -11.35 -12.59 -4.13
N ASN A 54 -12.25 -12.81 -5.09
CA ASN A 54 -13.65 -12.45 -4.95
C ASN A 54 -14.39 -13.67 -4.41
N VAL A 55 -15.03 -13.53 -3.25
CA VAL A 55 -16.01 -14.49 -2.77
C VAL A 55 -17.39 -13.99 -3.16
N ASN A 56 -18.26 -14.88 -3.63
CA ASN A 56 -19.64 -14.57 -4.02
C ASN A 56 -20.49 -14.18 -2.81
N ASP A 57 -20.17 -13.03 -2.22
CA ASP A 57 -20.83 -12.45 -1.06
C ASP A 57 -21.95 -11.53 -1.54
N GLN A 58 -23.16 -11.82 -1.08
CA GLN A 58 -24.37 -11.08 -1.45
C GLN A 58 -24.36 -9.64 -0.93
N SER A 59 -23.45 -9.30 -0.01
CA SER A 59 -23.31 -7.95 0.55
C SER A 59 -22.63 -6.94 -0.39
N GLY A 60 -22.10 -7.39 -1.54
CA GLY A 60 -21.33 -6.54 -2.45
C GLY A 60 -19.90 -6.21 -1.97
N ASN A 61 -19.49 -6.73 -0.81
CA ASN A 61 -18.12 -6.60 -0.29
C ASN A 61 -17.35 -7.90 -0.46
N GLY A 62 -17.47 -8.57 -1.61
CA GLY A 62 -16.91 -9.91 -1.86
C GLY A 62 -15.39 -9.95 -2.01
N ASP A 63 -14.74 -8.82 -2.28
CA ASP A 63 -13.29 -8.80 -2.50
C ASP A 63 -12.52 -8.99 -1.18
N ARG A 64 -11.50 -9.83 -1.24
CA ARG A 64 -10.60 -10.13 -0.14
C ARG A 64 -9.16 -9.89 -0.57
N LEU A 65 -8.38 -9.32 0.33
CA LEU A 65 -6.95 -9.08 0.20
C LEU A 65 -6.21 -10.00 1.18
N CYS A 66 -5.24 -10.75 0.67
CA CYS A 66 -4.28 -11.50 1.47
C CYS A 66 -2.87 -10.93 1.23
N PHE A 67 -2.08 -10.71 2.29
CA PHE A 67 -0.66 -10.38 2.15
C PHE A 67 0.19 -10.94 3.29
N ASN A 68 1.45 -11.26 3.01
CA ASN A 68 2.41 -11.75 4.00
C ASN A 68 3.45 -10.69 4.38
N VAL A 69 3.87 -10.67 5.64
CA VAL A 69 4.97 -9.83 6.14
C VAL A 69 5.81 -10.65 7.12
N GLY A 70 7.02 -11.06 6.70
CA GLY A 70 7.88 -11.91 7.51
C GLY A 70 7.21 -13.24 7.86
N ARG A 71 6.86 -13.43 9.14
CA ARG A 71 6.15 -14.63 9.66
C ARG A 71 4.63 -14.42 9.79
N GLU A 72 4.13 -13.24 9.47
CA GLU A 72 2.74 -12.87 9.60
C GLU A 72 2.00 -12.99 8.26
N LEU A 73 0.72 -13.35 8.31
CA LEU A 73 -0.17 -13.39 7.16
C LEU A 73 -1.49 -12.71 7.53
N TYR A 74 -1.92 -11.77 6.70
CA TYR A 74 -3.07 -10.92 6.92
C TYR A 74 -4.15 -11.19 5.88
N PHE A 75 -5.41 -11.19 6.31
CA PHE A 75 -6.57 -11.38 5.44
C PHE A 75 -7.67 -10.36 5.77
N TYR A 76 -8.05 -9.53 4.80
CA TYR A 76 -8.98 -8.43 4.98
C TYR A 76 -10.02 -8.36 3.87
N ILE A 77 -11.13 -7.67 4.13
CA ILE A 77 -12.03 -7.19 3.08
C ILE A 77 -11.31 -6.08 2.31
N TYR A 78 -11.21 -6.26 1.00
CA TYR A 78 -10.69 -5.23 0.10
C TYR A 78 -11.80 -4.27 -0.29
N LYS A 79 -11.69 -3.00 0.09
CA LYS A 79 -12.71 -1.97 -0.15
C LYS A 79 -12.44 -1.12 -1.40
N GLY A 80 -11.44 -1.48 -2.19
CA GLY A 80 -11.04 -0.73 -3.38
C GLY A 80 -10.73 0.73 -3.06
N VAL A 81 -11.16 1.63 -3.94
CA VAL A 81 -11.07 3.07 -3.77
C VAL A 81 -12.08 3.52 -2.73
N ARG A 82 -11.60 3.81 -1.51
CA ARG A 82 -12.39 4.50 -0.50
C ARG A 82 -12.44 5.99 -0.87
N LYS A 83 -13.61 6.48 -1.25
CA LYS A 83 -13.88 7.90 -1.50
C LYS A 83 -13.91 8.68 -0.18
#